data_AF-A0A6N7MHL9-F1
#
_entry.id   AF-A0A6N7MHL9-F1
#
_cell.length_a   1.000
_cell.length_b   1.000
_cell.length_c   1.000
_cell.angle_alpha   90.00
_cell.angle_beta   90.00
_cell.angle_gamma   90.00
#
_symmetry.space_group_name_H-M   'P 1'
#
loop_
_entity.id
_entity.type
_entity.pdbx_description
1 polymer ?
#
loop_
_entity_poly.entity_id
_entity_poly.type
_entity_poly.pdbx_seq_one_letter_code
_entity_poly.pdbx_strand_id
1 'polypeptide(L)' 'EFEFDEFPPFFDGLLPEGFQLEALLKQKKIDRDDLFIQLITVGEDLVGAVTIKESDE' A
#
# COMPACT_ATOMS: atom_id res chain seq x y z
N GLU A 1 -14.84 -13.44 10.28
CA GLU A 1 -13.44 -12.98 10.40
C GLU A 1 -12.71 -13.36 9.13
N PHE A 2 -11.83 -12.51 8.63
CA PHE A 2 -10.99 -12.83 7.49
C PHE A 2 -9.55 -12.94 7.98
N GLU A 3 -8.89 -14.05 7.67
CA GLU A 3 -7.51 -14.33 8.05
C GLU A 3 -6.74 -14.66 6.79
N PHE A 4 -5.53 -14.11 6.68
CA PHE A 4 -4.65 -14.29 5.54
C PHE A 4 -3.25 -14.62 6.07
N ASP A 5 -2.62 -15.65 5.51
CA ASP A 5 -1.27 -16.08 5.88
C ASP A 5 -0.18 -15.13 5.32
N GLU A 6 -0.56 -14.30 4.34
CA GLU A 6 0.31 -13.36 3.63
C GLU A 6 -0.44 -12.07 3.30
N PHE A 7 0.29 -11.07 2.80
CA PHE A 7 -0.33 -9.79 2.41
C PHE A 7 -1.41 -10.03 1.33
N PRO A 8 -2.66 -9.61 1.54
CA PRO A 8 -3.75 -10.04 0.67
C PRO A 8 -3.55 -9.56 -0.78
N PRO A 9 -3.68 -10.45 -1.79
CA PRO A 9 -3.45 -10.09 -3.19
C PRO A 9 -4.30 -8.93 -3.72
N PHE A 10 -5.47 -8.70 -3.10
CA PHE A 10 -6.31 -7.55 -3.42
C PHE A 10 -5.60 -6.22 -3.11
N PHE A 11 -4.94 -6.10 -1.96
CA PHE A 11 -4.24 -4.87 -1.58
C PHE A 11 -2.92 -4.72 -2.32
N ASP A 12 -2.25 -5.83 -2.65
CA ASP A 12 -1.03 -5.83 -3.46
C ASP A 12 -1.30 -5.20 -4.84
N GLY A 13 -2.41 -5.59 -5.48
CA GLY A 13 -2.83 -5.01 -6.76
C GLY A 13 -3.27 -3.54 -6.72
N LEU A 14 -3.31 -2.90 -5.54
CA LEU A 14 -3.55 -1.46 -5.39
C LEU A 14 -2.25 -0.66 -5.27
N LEU A 15 -1.11 -1.32 -5.04
CA LEU A 15 0.16 -0.65 -4.87
C LEU A 15 0.72 -0.14 -6.20
N PRO A 16 1.49 0.95 -6.20
CA PRO A 16 2.23 1.36 -7.38
C PRO A 16 3.24 0.31 -7.80
N GLU A 17 3.56 0.29 -9.09
CA GLU A 17 4.54 -0.64 -9.66
C GLU A 17 5.63 0.10 -10.44
N GLY A 18 6.71 -0.62 -10.77
CA GLY A 18 7.77 -0.13 -11.64
C GLY A 18 8.34 1.22 -11.19
N PHE A 19 8.38 2.20 -12.11
CA PHE A 19 8.97 3.50 -11.82
C PHE A 19 8.25 4.28 -10.71
N GLN A 20 6.91 4.17 -10.61
CA GLN A 20 6.15 4.86 -9.57
C GLN A 20 6.46 4.30 -8.19
N LEU A 21 6.61 2.97 -8.09
CA LEU A 21 7.05 2.31 -6.86
C LEU A 21 8.45 2.78 -6.45
N GLU A 22 9.43 2.74 -7.34
CA GLU A 22 10.80 3.18 -7.01
C GLU A 22 10.84 4.64 -6.55
N ALA A 23 10.05 5.51 -7.18
CA ALA A 23 9.93 6.90 -6.78
C ALA A 23 9.31 7.03 -5.37
N LEU A 24 8.24 6.29 -5.09
CA LEU A 24 7.59 6.26 -3.77
C LEU A 24 8.57 5.82 -2.68
N LEU A 25 9.19 4.65 -2.85
CA LEU A 25 10.13 4.07 -1.88
C LEU A 25 11.27 5.03 -1.57
N LYS A 26 11.86 5.66 -2.61
CA LYS A 26 12.96 6.62 -2.43
C LYS A 26 12.53 7.91 -1.76
N GLN A 27 11.37 8.46 -2.14
CA GLN A 27 10.87 9.73 -1.60
C GLN A 27 10.45 9.59 -0.14
N LYS A 28 9.81 8.47 0.20
CA LYS A 28 9.22 8.22 1.52
C LYS A 28 10.13 7.38 2.43
N LYS A 29 11.26 6.89 1.91
CA LYS A 29 12.23 6.03 2.61
C LYS A 29 11.57 4.77 3.18
N ILE A 30 10.68 4.17 2.38
CA ILE A 30 9.96 2.95 2.73
C ILE A 30 10.76 1.75 2.22
N ASP A 31 10.75 0.67 3.00
CA ASP A 31 11.33 -0.60 2.57
C ASP A 31 10.45 -1.24 1.48
N ARG A 32 11.07 -1.86 0.47
CA ARG A 32 10.33 -2.47 -0.65
C ARG A 32 9.43 -3.61 -0.19
N ASP A 33 9.80 -4.32 0.86
CA ASP A 33 9.04 -5.47 1.34
C ASP A 33 7.98 -5.06 2.37
N ASP A 34 7.93 -3.79 2.78
CA ASP A 34 6.91 -3.24 3.67
C ASP A 34 5.66 -2.77 2.89
N LEU A 35 4.91 -3.74 2.38
CA LEU A 35 3.70 -3.51 1.56
C LEU A 35 2.60 -2.77 2.33
N PHE A 36 2.52 -2.95 3.65
CA PHE A 36 1.50 -2.30 4.47
C PHE A 36 1.79 -0.80 4.61
N ILE A 37 3.05 -0.41 4.88
CA ILE A 37 3.42 1.00 4.92
C ILE A 37 3.29 1.65 3.53
N GLN A 38 3.62 0.93 2.46
CA GLN A 38 3.35 1.41 1.09
C GLN A 38 1.86 1.71 0.90
N LEU A 39 0.99 0.77 1.28
CA LEU A 39 -0.47 0.88 1.15
C LEU A 39 -1.04 2.07 1.92
N ILE A 40 -0.64 2.26 3.18
CA ILE A 40 -1.05 3.41 4.00
C ILE A 40 -0.59 4.72 3.35
N THR A 41 0.64 4.74 2.80
CA THR A 41 1.22 5.95 2.21
C THR A 41 0.50 6.40 0.94
N VAL A 42 -0.01 5.47 0.12
CA VAL A 42 -0.79 5.78 -1.09
C VAL A 42 -2.31 5.74 -0.86
N GLY A 43 -2.75 5.43 0.36
CA GLY A 43 -4.12 5.07 0.68
C GLY A 43 -5.18 6.13 0.35
N GLU A 44 -4.78 7.40 0.27
CA GLU A 44 -5.68 8.51 -0.09
C GLU A 44 -5.99 8.60 -1.59
N ASP A 45 -5.15 8.01 -2.46
CA ASP A 45 -5.28 8.08 -3.92
C ASP A 45 -5.01 6.71 -4.55
N LEU A 46 -5.95 5.79 -4.33
CA LEU A 46 -5.93 4.44 -4.89
C LEU A 46 -6.85 4.33 -6.11
N VAL A 47 -6.55 3.37 -6.98
CA VAL A 47 -7.41 3.05 -8.12
C VAL A 47 -8.73 2.46 -7.65
N GLY A 48 -9.85 3.05 -8.07
CA GLY A 48 -11.21 2.54 -7.80
C GLY A 48 -11.97 3.36 -6.75
N ALA A 49 -12.83 2.70 -5.98
CA ALA A 49 -13.69 3.32 -4.96
C ALA A 49 -13.23 2.96 -3.52
N VAL A 50 -11.93 2.73 -3.35
CA VAL A 50 -11.32 2.32 -2.08
C VAL A 50 -10.42 3.46 -1.59
N THR A 51 -10.50 3.75 -0.30
CA THR A 51 -9.59 4.69 0.38
C THR A 51 -9.12 4.05 1.66
N ILE A 52 -7.83 4.17 1.93
CA ILE A 52 -7.19 3.63 3.13
C ILE A 52 -6.61 4.80 3.91
N LYS A 53 -6.91 4.82 5.20
CA LYS A 53 -6.45 5.84 6.14
C LYS A 53 -6.01 5.15 7.42
N GLU A 54 -5.10 5.80 8.13
CA GLU A 54 -4.80 5.42 9.51
C GLU A 54 -6.10 5.46 10.31
N SER A 55 -6.34 4.43 11.12
CA SER A 55 -7.45 4.45 12.06
C SER A 55 -7.06 5.34 13.22
N ASP A 56 -7.89 6.32 13.53
CA ASP A 56 -7.86 6.95 14.85
C ASP A 56 -8.38 5.91 15.86
N GLU A 57 -7.55 5.49 16.82
CA GLU A 57 -8.04 4.79 18.03
C GLU A 57 -8.71 5.77 19.00
#